data_AF-A0A537MVE0-F1
#
_entry.id   AF-A0A537MVE0-F1
#
_cell.length_a   1.000
_cell.length_b   1.000
_cell.length_c   1.000
_cell.angle_alpha   90.00
_cell.angle_beta   90.00
_cell.angle_gamma   90.00
#
_symmetry.space_group_name_H-M   'P 1'
#
loop_
_entity.id
_entity.type
_entity.pdbx_description
1 polymer ?
#
loop_
_entity_poly.entity_id
_entity_poly.type
_entity_poly.pdbx_seq_one_letter_code
_entity_poly.pdbx_strand_id
1 'polypeptide(L)'
;MNALWDGRLALDESLGHRPDRPWLHRLKYGVSFRLPQGVKPPPSATIVLGPFGEVVTYGDGIIYLTWYPACLQAISTDVSPPDWDTYAPEPLRSRILAETLRALSEIVPSLCALDAEKFPDALVKGGAIVAWGQTDIYDPASALHRRFEIGVTTDGSFHSIDPGKLTMAPYFAQVCADRIKPRR
;
A
#
# COMPACT_ATOMS: atom_id res chain seq x y z
N MET A 1 -18.49 -14.85 2.06
CA MET A 1 -17.79 -13.56 2.21
C MET A 1 -16.42 -13.71 1.57
N ASN A 2 -16.02 -12.76 0.73
CA ASN A 2 -14.70 -12.67 0.12
C ASN A 2 -14.00 -11.40 0.64
N ALA A 3 -12.82 -11.57 1.25
CA ALA A 3 -12.00 -10.49 1.80
C ALA A 3 -10.51 -10.68 1.47
N LEU A 4 -10.20 -11.38 0.37
CA LEU A 4 -8.85 -11.84 0.01
C LEU A 4 -7.89 -10.74 -0.50
N TRP A 5 -8.08 -9.48 -0.14
CA TRP A 5 -7.28 -8.33 -0.60
C TRP A 5 -7.01 -8.36 -2.12
N ASP A 6 -5.79 -8.70 -2.56
CA ASP A 6 -5.38 -8.80 -3.96
C ASP A 6 -5.96 -10.02 -4.68
N GLY A 7 -6.28 -11.10 -3.96
CA GLY A 7 -6.99 -12.27 -4.48
C GLY A 7 -8.50 -12.07 -4.61
N ARG A 8 -9.05 -10.93 -4.18
CA ARG A 8 -10.50 -10.66 -4.18
C ARG A 8 -11.10 -10.76 -5.57
N LEU A 9 -10.47 -10.13 -6.57
CA LEU A 9 -11.00 -10.03 -7.93
C LEU A 9 -11.06 -11.39 -8.63
N ALA A 10 -10.04 -12.23 -8.44
CA ALA A 10 -10.01 -13.58 -9.00
C ALA A 10 -11.12 -14.46 -8.42
N LEU A 11 -11.33 -14.42 -7.10
CA LEU A 11 -12.42 -15.17 -6.49
C LEU A 11 -13.79 -14.63 -6.92
N ASP A 12 -13.97 -13.31 -6.97
CA ASP A 12 -15.21 -12.68 -7.47
C ASP A 12 -15.54 -13.15 -8.90
N GLU A 13 -14.57 -13.12 -9.82
CA GLU A 13 -14.76 -13.53 -11.22
C GLU A 13 -15.06 -15.03 -11.35
N SER A 14 -14.37 -15.90 -10.58
CA SER A 14 -14.64 -17.34 -10.56
C SER A 14 -16.08 -17.72 -10.13
N LEU A 15 -16.76 -16.82 -9.42
CA LEU A 15 -18.15 -16.97 -8.97
C LEU A 15 -19.14 -16.20 -9.86
N GLY A 16 -18.68 -15.59 -10.95
CA GLY A 16 -19.50 -14.81 -11.88
C GLY A 16 -19.78 -13.37 -11.45
N HIS A 17 -19.09 -12.85 -10.43
CA HIS A 17 -19.26 -11.50 -9.90
C HIS A 17 -18.16 -10.52 -10.35
N ARG A 18 -17.72 -10.61 -11.61
CA ARG A 18 -16.68 -9.72 -12.14
C ARG A 18 -17.11 -8.25 -12.03
N PRO A 19 -16.29 -7.35 -11.46
CA PRO A 19 -16.65 -5.94 -11.39
C PRO A 19 -16.69 -5.26 -12.77
N ASP A 20 -17.69 -4.42 -13.01
CA ASP A 20 -17.86 -3.63 -14.24
C ASP A 20 -16.95 -2.39 -14.34
N ARG A 21 -15.93 -2.29 -13.49
CA ARG A 21 -15.02 -1.14 -13.42
C ARG A 21 -13.57 -1.59 -13.53
N PRO A 22 -12.69 -0.82 -14.19
CA PRO A 22 -11.27 -1.14 -14.26
C PRO A 22 -10.58 -1.10 -12.90
N TRP A 23 -9.53 -1.90 -12.75
CA TRP A 23 -8.67 -1.95 -11.57
C TRP A 23 -7.20 -1.96 -11.96
N LEU A 24 -6.36 -1.65 -10.97
CA LEU A 24 -4.92 -1.79 -11.03
C LEU A 24 -4.43 -2.53 -9.79
N HIS A 25 -3.63 -3.56 -10.03
CA HIS A 25 -2.68 -4.05 -9.06
C HIS A 25 -1.38 -3.26 -9.19
N ARG A 26 -0.79 -2.90 -8.05
CA ARG A 26 0.47 -2.15 -8.01
C ARG A 26 1.42 -2.81 -7.03
N LEU A 27 2.66 -3.06 -7.45
CA LEU A 27 3.73 -3.49 -6.55
C LEU A 27 4.31 -2.25 -5.87
N LYS A 28 4.08 -2.13 -4.56
CA LYS A 28 4.66 -1.07 -3.74
C LYS A 28 5.52 -1.66 -2.64
N TYR A 29 6.77 -1.23 -2.57
CA TYR A 29 7.68 -1.52 -1.46
C TYR A 29 7.55 -0.49 -0.34
N GLY A 30 8.06 -0.85 0.83
CA GLY A 30 8.38 0.06 1.92
C GLY A 30 9.72 -0.33 2.52
N VAL A 31 10.38 0.64 3.14
CA VAL A 31 11.72 0.49 3.70
C VAL A 31 11.60 0.48 5.21
N SER A 32 12.17 -0.51 5.89
CA SER A 32 12.29 -0.49 7.35
C SER A 32 13.71 -0.80 7.82
N PHE A 33 14.19 -0.03 8.78
CA PHE A 33 15.50 -0.22 9.40
C PHE A 33 15.49 0.26 10.84
N ARG A 34 16.47 -0.17 11.63
CA ARG A 34 16.67 0.30 13.00
C ARG A 34 17.63 1.48 12.99
N LEU A 35 17.30 2.54 13.72
CA LEU A 35 18.22 3.66 13.89
C LEU A 35 19.45 3.24 14.70
N PRO A 36 20.63 3.82 14.41
CA PRO A 36 21.81 3.64 15.25
C PRO A 36 21.55 4.19 16.66
N GLN A 37 22.17 3.56 17.66
CA GLN A 37 22.06 4.01 19.05
C GLN A 37 22.53 5.47 19.20
N GLY A 38 21.77 6.27 19.96
CA GLY A 38 22.09 7.67 20.21
C GLY A 38 21.64 8.64 19.11
N VAL A 39 21.16 8.15 17.97
CA VAL A 39 20.53 9.00 16.94
C VAL A 39 19.13 9.39 17.40
N LYS A 40 18.82 10.69 17.39
CA LYS A 40 17.48 11.18 17.69
C LYS A 40 16.49 10.71 16.61
N PRO A 41 15.40 10.01 16.98
CA PRO A 41 14.42 9.56 16.00
C PRO A 41 13.76 10.74 15.27
N PRO A 42 13.53 10.63 13.95
CA PRO A 42 12.75 11.62 13.22
C PRO A 42 11.30 11.61 13.73
N PRO A 43 10.57 12.74 13.65
CA PRO A 43 9.14 12.73 13.92
C PRO A 43 8.43 11.88 12.87
N SER A 44 7.37 11.17 13.28
CA SER A 44 6.46 10.56 12.32
C SER A 44 5.77 11.65 11.49
N ALA A 45 5.71 11.46 10.18
CA ALA A 45 5.15 12.41 9.24
C ALA A 45 4.45 11.69 8.08
N THR A 46 3.36 12.28 7.59
CA THR A 46 2.67 11.82 6.38
C THR A 46 2.65 12.96 5.36
N ILE A 47 3.17 12.69 4.18
CA ILE A 47 3.21 13.62 3.05
C ILE A 47 2.04 13.27 2.13
N VAL A 48 1.14 14.24 1.91
CA VAL A 48 -0.11 14.05 1.15
C VAL A 48 -0.27 15.02 -0.03
N LEU A 49 0.66 15.97 -0.21
CA LEU A 49 0.67 16.91 -1.32
C LEU A 49 1.77 16.49 -2.32
N GLY A 50 1.38 16.24 -3.58
CA GLY A 50 2.27 15.66 -4.59
C GLY A 50 2.37 14.13 -4.46
N PRO A 51 3.53 13.53 -4.78
CA PRO A 51 3.76 12.13 -4.47
C PRO A 51 3.65 11.91 -2.95
N PHE A 52 2.94 10.86 -2.55
CA PHE A 52 2.72 10.59 -1.13
C PHE A 52 3.86 9.79 -0.51
N GLY A 53 4.08 10.02 0.78
CA GLY A 53 5.13 9.34 1.54
C GLY A 53 4.89 9.38 3.03
N GLU A 54 5.62 8.53 3.73
CA GLU A 54 5.47 8.31 5.16
C GLU A 54 6.84 8.18 5.81
N VAL A 55 7.00 8.83 6.95
CA VAL A 55 8.03 8.53 7.95
C VAL A 55 7.27 8.03 9.17
N VAL A 56 7.50 6.79 9.57
CA VAL A 56 6.89 6.22 10.78
C VAL A 56 8.01 5.82 11.71
N THR A 57 8.02 6.44 12.88
CA THR A 57 8.94 6.12 13.97
C THR A 57 8.21 5.28 15.00
N TYR A 58 8.66 4.04 15.19
CA TYR A 58 8.17 3.15 16.23
C TYR A 58 8.98 3.34 17.52
N GLY A 59 8.36 3.02 18.67
CA GLY A 59 8.93 3.28 20.00
C GLY A 59 10.21 2.49 20.32
N ASP A 60 10.55 1.47 19.53
CA ASP A 60 11.72 0.61 19.67
C ASP A 60 12.89 1.01 18.75
N GLY A 61 12.81 2.19 18.12
CA GLY A 61 13.85 2.71 17.22
C GLY A 61 13.80 2.14 15.80
N ILE A 62 12.76 1.37 15.46
CA ILE A 62 12.47 1.00 14.08
C ILE A 62 11.86 2.21 13.35
N ILE A 63 12.36 2.47 12.16
CA ILE A 63 11.81 3.45 11.23
C ILE A 63 11.24 2.71 10.03
N TYR A 64 10.07 3.15 9.58
CA TYR A 64 9.49 2.74 8.31
C TYR A 64 9.31 3.96 7.41
N LEU A 65 9.82 3.86 6.18
CA LEU A 65 9.75 4.90 5.17
C LEU A 65 8.99 4.39 3.95
N THR A 66 8.14 5.24 3.38
CA THR A 66 7.66 5.05 2.01
C THR A 66 7.74 6.36 1.24
N TRP A 67 8.12 6.28 -0.03
CA TRP A 67 8.04 7.39 -0.98
C TRP A 67 7.52 6.85 -2.30
N TYR A 68 6.31 7.23 -2.68
CA TYR A 68 5.60 6.58 -3.80
C TYR A 68 6.43 6.44 -5.09
N PRO A 69 7.11 7.48 -5.58
CA PRO A 69 7.90 7.39 -6.82
C PRO A 69 9.01 6.34 -6.76
N ALA A 70 9.67 6.19 -5.61
CA ALA A 70 10.75 5.21 -5.44
C ALA A 70 10.21 3.82 -5.11
N CYS A 71 9.08 3.75 -4.41
CA CYS A 71 8.55 2.51 -3.88
C CYS A 71 7.63 1.75 -4.86
N LEU A 72 6.98 2.43 -5.81
CA LEU A 72 6.16 1.80 -6.84
C LEU A 72 7.06 1.20 -7.93
N GLN A 73 6.96 -0.10 -8.19
CA GLN A 73 7.85 -0.80 -9.13
C GLN A 73 7.15 -1.50 -10.29
N ALA A 74 5.87 -1.84 -10.15
CA ALA A 74 5.12 -2.49 -11.22
C ALA A 74 3.63 -2.17 -11.12
N ILE A 75 2.95 -2.29 -12.26
CA ILE A 75 1.50 -2.15 -12.40
C ILE A 75 0.99 -3.32 -13.26
N SER A 76 -0.13 -3.91 -12.89
CA SER A 76 -0.84 -4.89 -13.72
C SER A 76 -2.35 -4.62 -13.70
N THR A 77 -3.00 -4.89 -14.82
CA THR A 77 -4.46 -4.88 -15.00
C THR A 77 -5.07 -6.29 -14.99
N ASP A 78 -4.24 -7.31 -14.78
CA ASP A 78 -4.70 -8.69 -14.74
C ASP A 78 -5.64 -8.91 -13.55
N VAL A 79 -6.46 -9.96 -13.62
CA VAL A 79 -7.42 -10.28 -12.56
C VAL A 79 -6.70 -10.60 -11.25
N SER A 80 -5.64 -11.40 -11.33
CA SER A 80 -4.67 -11.62 -10.25
C SER A 80 -3.41 -10.81 -10.52
N PRO A 81 -2.76 -10.24 -9.50
CA PRO A 81 -1.43 -9.66 -9.71
C PRO A 81 -0.44 -10.76 -10.16
N PRO A 82 0.58 -10.40 -10.95
CA PRO A 82 1.73 -11.27 -11.16
C PRO A 82 2.37 -11.67 -9.82
N ASP A 83 3.09 -12.79 -9.81
CA ASP A 83 3.89 -13.17 -8.65
C ASP A 83 5.07 -12.20 -8.50
N TRP A 84 4.93 -11.27 -7.56
CA TRP A 84 5.91 -10.23 -7.30
C TRP A 84 6.71 -10.56 -6.04
N ASP A 85 8.03 -10.40 -6.14
CA ASP A 85 8.92 -10.64 -5.02
C ASP A 85 8.57 -9.74 -3.83
N THR A 86 8.27 -10.39 -2.70
CA THR A 86 7.99 -9.69 -1.44
C THR A 86 9.19 -8.89 -0.96
N TYR A 87 10.41 -9.36 -1.23
CA TYR A 87 11.66 -8.66 -0.89
C TYR A 87 12.33 -8.20 -2.18
N ALA A 88 12.64 -6.92 -2.28
CA ALA A 88 13.34 -6.41 -3.45
C ALA A 88 14.74 -7.05 -3.54
N PRO A 89 15.14 -7.61 -4.69
CA PRO A 89 16.50 -8.11 -4.90
C PRO A 89 17.48 -6.94 -5.07
N GLU A 90 18.78 -7.18 -4.92
CA GLU A 90 19.79 -6.21 -5.36
C GLU A 90 19.89 -6.18 -6.91
N PRO A 91 20.15 -5.01 -7.54
CA PRO A 91 20.43 -3.70 -6.94
C PRO A 91 19.17 -2.87 -6.64
N LEU A 92 17.97 -3.43 -6.81
CA LEU A 92 16.71 -2.71 -6.61
C LEU A 92 16.50 -2.31 -5.14
N ARG A 93 16.81 -3.20 -4.21
CA ARG A 93 16.73 -2.96 -2.76
C ARG A 93 17.50 -1.70 -2.36
N SER A 94 18.79 -1.64 -2.70
CA SER A 94 19.65 -0.49 -2.37
C SER A 94 19.17 0.79 -3.04
N ARG A 95 18.70 0.70 -4.29
CA ARG A 95 18.13 1.86 -5.01
C ARG A 95 16.90 2.42 -4.29
N ILE A 96 15.93 1.58 -3.94
CA ILE A 96 14.69 2.01 -3.25
C ILE A 96 15.03 2.67 -1.91
N LEU A 97 15.94 2.06 -1.12
CA LEU A 97 16.39 2.64 0.14
C LEU A 97 17.00 4.03 -0.05
N ALA A 98 17.99 4.15 -0.95
CA ALA A 98 18.70 5.40 -1.19
C ALA A 98 17.79 6.50 -1.74
N GLU A 99 16.95 6.19 -2.74
CA GLU A 99 16.03 7.16 -3.34
C GLU A 99 14.94 7.61 -2.37
N THR A 100 14.38 6.68 -1.57
CA THR A 100 13.38 7.00 -0.54
C THR A 100 13.97 7.91 0.52
N LEU A 101 15.16 7.59 1.03
CA LEU A 101 15.81 8.40 2.06
C LEU A 101 16.18 9.78 1.55
N ARG A 102 16.74 9.88 0.34
CA ARG A 102 17.08 11.15 -0.31
C ARG A 102 15.85 12.03 -0.54
N ALA A 103 14.77 11.47 -1.09
CA ALA A 103 13.58 12.27 -1.38
C ALA A 103 12.88 12.75 -0.10
N LEU A 104 12.79 11.89 0.93
CA LEU A 104 12.16 12.27 2.19
C LEU A 104 13.01 13.25 3.00
N SER A 105 14.33 13.26 2.86
CA SER A 105 15.20 14.20 3.58
C SER A 105 15.04 15.65 3.12
N GLU A 106 14.58 15.87 1.89
CA GLU A 106 14.18 17.20 1.39
C GLU A 106 12.98 17.78 2.14
N ILE A 107 12.12 16.93 2.72
CA ILE A 107 10.87 17.31 3.40
C ILE A 107 10.99 17.18 4.92
N VAL A 108 11.74 16.17 5.39
CA VAL A 108 11.94 15.84 6.80
C VAL A 108 13.44 15.94 7.11
N PRO A 109 13.95 17.14 7.45
CA PRO A 109 15.39 17.41 7.52
C PRO A 109 16.17 16.54 8.51
N SER A 110 15.51 15.97 9.52
CA SER A 110 16.14 15.03 10.45
C SER A 110 16.65 13.75 9.79
N LEU A 111 16.18 13.43 8.57
CA LEU A 111 16.67 12.30 7.79
C LEU A 111 18.00 12.61 7.07
N CYS A 112 18.39 13.88 6.91
CA CYS A 112 19.63 14.25 6.20
C CYS A 112 20.91 13.69 6.84
N ALA A 113 20.87 13.39 8.14
CA ALA A 113 22.01 12.81 8.87
C ALA A 113 22.16 11.30 8.64
N LEU A 114 21.17 10.67 8.01
CA LEU A 114 21.15 9.25 7.73
C LEU A 114 21.78 8.97 6.36
N ASP A 115 22.49 7.85 6.29
CA ASP A 115 23.18 7.41 5.09
C ASP A 115 22.73 5.98 4.77
N ALA A 116 22.19 5.76 3.57
CA ALA A 116 21.65 4.48 3.13
C ALA A 116 22.68 3.35 3.22
N GLU A 117 23.96 3.64 2.97
CA GLU A 117 25.04 2.65 3.00
C GLU A 117 25.28 2.10 4.43
N LYS A 118 24.86 2.84 5.45
CA LYS A 118 24.96 2.41 6.86
C LYS A 118 23.82 1.48 7.30
N PHE A 119 22.91 1.12 6.38
CA PHE A 119 21.81 0.20 6.63
C PHE A 119 21.84 -1.01 5.70
N PRO A 120 22.91 -1.83 5.74
CA PRO A 120 22.99 -3.06 4.93
C PRO A 120 21.86 -4.05 5.27
N ASP A 121 21.36 -4.03 6.50
CA ASP A 121 20.27 -4.91 6.96
C ASP A 121 18.86 -4.31 6.82
N ALA A 122 18.72 -3.16 6.13
CA ALA A 122 17.41 -2.58 5.87
C ALA A 122 16.50 -3.55 5.10
N LEU A 123 15.26 -3.71 5.55
CA LEU A 123 14.28 -4.51 4.81
C LEU A 123 13.56 -3.61 3.81
N VAL A 124 13.60 -3.99 2.53
CA VAL A 124 12.75 -3.41 1.49
C VAL A 124 11.72 -4.45 1.12
N LYS A 125 10.55 -4.33 1.74
CA LYS A 125 9.46 -5.30 1.66
C LYS A 125 8.26 -4.70 0.96
N GLY A 126 7.67 -5.42 0.02
CA GLY A 126 6.55 -4.97 -0.79
C GLY A 126 5.47 -6.03 -0.95
N GLY A 127 4.42 -5.63 -1.65
CA GLY A 127 3.31 -6.49 -2.00
C GLY A 127 2.33 -5.77 -2.93
N ALA A 128 1.36 -6.53 -3.42
CA ALA A 128 0.30 -6.01 -4.26
C ALA A 128 -0.65 -5.11 -3.46
N ILE A 129 -0.88 -3.90 -3.97
CA ILE A 129 -1.99 -3.05 -3.56
C ILE A 129 -2.97 -2.91 -4.71
N VAL A 130 -4.24 -3.15 -4.44
CA VAL A 130 -5.32 -3.07 -5.43
C VAL A 130 -6.08 -1.76 -5.26
N ALA A 131 -6.50 -1.17 -6.37
CA ALA A 131 -7.42 -0.03 -6.38
C ALA A 131 -8.15 0.05 -7.72
N TRP A 132 -9.26 0.79 -7.76
CA TRP A 132 -9.98 1.09 -8.99
C TRP A 132 -9.21 2.09 -9.85
N GLY A 133 -9.21 1.90 -11.16
CA GLY A 133 -8.55 2.79 -12.12
C GLY A 133 -7.91 2.05 -13.29
N GLN A 134 -7.39 2.84 -14.23
CA GLN A 134 -6.59 2.38 -15.38
C GLN A 134 -5.22 3.06 -15.44
N THR A 135 -5.13 4.24 -14.83
CA THR A 135 -3.96 5.11 -14.85
C THR A 135 -3.48 5.37 -13.42
N ASP A 136 -2.21 5.75 -13.30
CA ASP A 136 -1.58 5.97 -12.00
C ASP A 136 -1.93 7.34 -11.39
N ILE A 137 -1.45 7.62 -10.18
CA ILE A 137 -1.78 8.81 -9.37
C ILE A 137 -1.42 10.16 -9.99
N TYR A 138 -0.61 10.16 -11.06
CA TYR A 138 -0.23 11.38 -11.78
C TYR A 138 -1.27 11.80 -12.80
N ASP A 139 -2.18 10.89 -13.18
CA ASP A 139 -3.35 11.24 -13.98
C ASP A 139 -4.45 11.79 -13.06
N PRO A 140 -4.79 13.08 -13.14
CA PRO A 140 -5.83 13.67 -12.29
C PRO A 140 -7.22 13.08 -12.55
N ALA A 141 -7.44 12.44 -13.71
CA ALA A 141 -8.69 11.73 -14.02
C ALA A 141 -8.70 10.28 -13.49
N SER A 142 -7.60 9.80 -12.89
CA SER A 142 -7.51 8.44 -12.38
C SER A 142 -8.56 8.17 -11.30
N ALA A 143 -9.21 7.01 -11.40
CA ALA A 143 -10.13 6.55 -10.35
C ALA A 143 -9.41 6.24 -9.02
N LEU A 144 -8.07 6.22 -8.99
CA LEU A 144 -7.28 6.13 -7.76
C LEU A 144 -7.56 7.26 -6.77
N HIS A 145 -8.06 8.41 -7.27
CA HIS A 145 -8.45 9.54 -6.44
C HIS A 145 -9.85 9.37 -5.82
N ARG A 146 -10.67 8.45 -6.35
CA ARG A 146 -12.04 8.14 -5.86
C ARG A 146 -12.01 7.09 -4.76
N ARG A 147 -11.15 7.28 -3.76
CA ARG A 147 -10.91 6.32 -2.67
C ARG A 147 -12.11 6.10 -1.74
N PHE A 148 -13.18 6.86 -1.89
CA PHE A 148 -14.45 6.65 -1.19
C PHE A 148 -15.31 5.58 -1.87
N GLU A 149 -15.03 5.18 -3.11
CA GLU A 149 -15.78 4.16 -3.86
C GLU A 149 -15.32 2.72 -3.55
N ILE A 150 -15.06 2.45 -2.27
CA ILE A 150 -14.62 1.17 -1.70
C ILE A 150 -15.71 0.61 -0.75
N GLY A 151 -15.55 -0.63 -0.28
CA GLY A 151 -16.40 -1.22 0.75
C GLY A 151 -17.03 -2.54 0.36
N VAL A 152 -18.23 -2.80 0.88
CA VAL A 152 -18.92 -4.08 0.73
C VAL A 152 -19.85 -4.04 -0.47
N THR A 153 -19.66 -4.94 -1.43
CA THR A 153 -20.60 -5.27 -2.50
C THR A 153 -21.36 -6.55 -2.13
N THR A 154 -22.64 -6.65 -2.48
CA THR A 154 -23.49 -7.80 -2.11
C THR A 154 -24.33 -8.23 -3.28
N ASP A 155 -24.32 -9.53 -3.55
CA ASP A 155 -25.17 -10.20 -4.52
C ASP A 155 -25.72 -11.49 -3.88
N GLY A 156 -27.02 -11.52 -3.62
CA GLY A 156 -27.65 -12.57 -2.81
C GLY A 156 -26.96 -12.74 -1.45
N SER A 157 -26.43 -13.94 -1.20
CA SER A 157 -25.66 -14.27 0.02
C SER A 157 -24.14 -14.09 -0.14
N PHE A 158 -23.67 -13.66 -1.32
CA PHE A 158 -22.28 -13.38 -1.57
C PHE A 158 -21.96 -11.93 -1.21
N HIS A 159 -20.89 -11.74 -0.43
CA HIS A 159 -20.41 -10.42 -0.02
C HIS A 159 -18.93 -10.32 -0.38
N SER A 160 -18.58 -9.39 -1.27
CA SER A 160 -17.19 -9.07 -1.62
C SER A 160 -16.79 -7.76 -0.96
N ILE A 161 -15.64 -7.77 -0.28
CA ILE A 161 -15.19 -6.65 0.54
C ILE A 161 -13.93 -6.06 -0.07
N ASP A 162 -14.05 -4.85 -0.62
CA ASP A 162 -12.91 -4.01 -0.97
C ASP A 162 -12.60 -3.08 0.21
N PRO A 163 -11.61 -3.41 1.05
CA PRO A 163 -11.25 -2.55 2.16
C PRO A 163 -10.60 -1.23 1.74
N GLY A 164 -9.99 -1.13 0.55
CA GLY A 164 -9.23 0.03 0.05
C GLY A 164 -7.96 0.40 0.86
N LYS A 165 -8.09 0.53 2.18
CA LYS A 165 -7.02 0.70 3.16
C LYS A 165 -7.26 -0.23 4.35
N LEU A 166 -6.19 -0.76 4.93
CA LEU A 166 -6.27 -1.65 6.09
C LEU A 166 -7.07 -1.04 7.26
N THR A 167 -6.97 0.28 7.46
CA THR A 167 -7.69 1.00 8.53
C THR A 167 -9.20 0.98 8.37
N MET A 168 -9.73 0.70 7.17
CA MET A 168 -11.17 0.60 6.93
C MET A 168 -11.71 -0.82 7.16
N ALA A 169 -10.83 -1.82 7.31
CA ALA A 169 -11.25 -3.22 7.46
C ALA A 169 -12.22 -3.44 8.64
N PRO A 170 -12.01 -2.86 9.85
CA PRO A 170 -12.96 -3.02 10.95
C PRO A 170 -14.34 -2.43 10.64
N TYR A 171 -14.38 -1.26 9.99
CA TYR A 171 -15.63 -0.62 9.58
C TYR A 171 -16.38 -1.48 8.57
N PHE A 172 -15.71 -1.97 7.53
CA PHE A 172 -16.37 -2.81 6.51
C PHE A 172 -16.72 -4.21 7.02
N ALA A 173 -16.01 -4.73 8.01
CA ALA A 173 -16.41 -5.95 8.71
C ALA A 173 -17.77 -5.75 9.41
N GLN A 174 -17.97 -4.62 10.09
CA GLN A 174 -19.26 -4.27 10.70
C GLN A 174 -20.37 -4.13 9.65
N VAL A 175 -20.11 -3.39 8.57
CA VAL A 175 -21.08 -3.24 7.45
C VAL A 175 -21.46 -4.59 6.86
N CYS A 176 -20.50 -5.50 6.66
CA CYS A 176 -20.77 -6.83 6.14
C CYS A 176 -21.60 -7.66 7.14
N ALA A 177 -21.25 -7.61 8.42
CA ALA A 177 -21.99 -8.34 9.46
C ALA A 177 -23.46 -7.91 9.53
N ASP A 178 -23.74 -6.61 9.40
CA ASP A 178 -25.11 -6.10 9.40
C ASP A 178 -25.92 -6.50 8.15
N ARG A 179 -25.26 -6.79 7.03
CA ARG A 179 -25.92 -7.34 5.82
C ARG A 179 -26.23 -8.83 5.92
N ILE A 180 -25.46 -9.58 6.72
CA ILE A 180 -25.66 -11.02 6.94
C ILE A 180 -26.78 -11.27 7.96
N LYS A 181 -26.98 -10.37 8.94
CA LYS A 181 -28.01 -10.53 9.97
C LYS A 181 -29.41 -10.60 9.33
N PRO A 182 -30.28 -11.54 9.77
CA PRO A 182 -31.68 -11.53 9.38
C PRO A 182 -32.31 -10.20 9.78
N ARG A 183 -33.06 -9.58 8.86
CA ARG A 183 -33.92 -8.43 9.21
C ARG A 183 -34.92 -8.90 10.26
N ARG A 184 -34.88 -8.29 11.45
CA ARG A 184 -35.89 -8.49 12.50
C ARG A 184 -37.22 -7.88 12.10
#